data_AF-A0A938AW87-F1
#
_entry.id   AF-A0A938AW87-F1
#
_cell.length_a   1.000
_cell.length_b   1.000
_cell.length_c   1.000
_cell.angle_alpha   90.00
_cell.angle_beta   90.00
_cell.angle_gamma   90.00
#
_symmetry.space_group_name_H-M   'P 1'
#
loop_
_entity.id
_entity.type
_entity.pdbx_description
1 polymer ?
#
loop_
_entity_poly.entity_id
_entity_poly.type
_entity_poly.pdbx_seq_one_letter_code
_entity_poly.pdbx_strand_id
1 'polypeptide(L)'
;MIIAIDAAGGDHAPHEVVKGAIAATEEYGVNVALVGRRSQLETLIRCYGVKPSLTIIEASQVIDCNEPPVQAVRSKPDSSIVVGTNLVRDGIASAFVSAGNTGAVVCSAFFNLGRIEGVQRPALCGVAHVDAANPFLLIDVGANVDCRPEFLVQFAQLASFFARGVFSIDSPRVGLLSSSEEEVDANPLVNESYQLLKKTNLNFIGNIGGQEILQGKADVIVTDGFTGNIVLKTMEGLGDMLHNLLGAEQAFGISRYLRDTALVHYTQLACIVRRMDYKEYGGACLLGVKGNIV
;
A
#
# COMPACT_ATOMS: atom_id res chain seq x y z
N MET A 1 7.04 3.67 -20.74
CA MET A 1 6.11 3.70 -19.58
C MET A 1 6.49 4.88 -18.70
N ILE A 2 5.53 5.72 -18.31
CA ILE A 2 5.76 6.87 -17.41
C ILE A 2 5.02 6.60 -16.10
N ILE A 3 5.69 6.76 -14.97
CA ILE A 3 5.08 6.68 -13.64
C ILE A 3 5.01 8.10 -13.06
N ALA A 4 3.81 8.57 -12.76
CA ALA A 4 3.61 9.84 -12.06
C ALA A 4 3.83 9.62 -10.55
N ILE A 5 4.59 10.50 -9.91
CA ILE A 5 4.87 10.43 -8.48
C ILE A 5 4.51 11.76 -7.84
N ASP A 6 3.68 11.72 -6.80
CA ASP A 6 3.39 12.87 -5.95
C ASP A 6 4.62 13.27 -5.17
N ALA A 7 5.28 14.33 -5.62
CA ALA A 7 6.50 14.81 -4.99
C ALA A 7 6.23 15.65 -3.72
N ALA A 8 4.97 15.98 -3.43
CA ALA A 8 4.60 16.77 -2.26
C ALA A 8 4.06 15.90 -1.10
N GLY A 9 3.65 14.66 -1.38
CA GLY A 9 3.08 13.74 -0.40
C GLY A 9 4.13 12.97 0.41
N GLY A 10 3.93 12.91 1.73
CA GLY A 10 4.73 12.14 2.68
C GLY A 10 5.55 13.00 3.65
N ASP A 11 5.87 12.45 4.82
CA ASP A 11 6.50 13.19 5.92
C ASP A 11 7.89 13.76 5.59
N HIS A 12 8.60 13.10 4.66
CA HIS A 12 9.96 13.48 4.22
C HIS A 12 9.98 14.04 2.80
N ALA A 13 8.82 14.38 2.25
CA ALA A 13 8.70 15.02 0.95
C ALA A 13 9.26 16.46 0.97
N PRO A 14 9.78 16.98 -0.15
CA PRO A 14 9.98 16.29 -1.43
C PRO A 14 11.28 15.46 -1.51
N HIS A 15 12.13 15.51 -0.48
CA HIS A 15 13.52 15.04 -0.56
C HIS A 15 13.63 13.53 -0.78
N GLU A 16 13.00 12.72 0.08
CA GLU A 16 13.09 11.27 -0.03
C GLU A 16 12.31 10.73 -1.24
N VAL A 17 11.21 11.40 -1.61
CA VAL A 17 10.43 11.06 -2.81
C VAL A 17 11.28 11.24 -4.07
N VAL A 18 12.01 12.35 -4.20
CA VAL A 18 12.87 12.59 -5.36
C VAL A 18 14.07 11.64 -5.39
N LYS A 19 14.66 11.29 -4.24
CA LYS A 19 15.71 10.27 -4.17
C LYS A 19 15.20 8.91 -4.64
N GLY A 20 14.04 8.47 -4.14
CA GLY A 20 13.40 7.21 -4.54
C GLY A 20 13.06 7.20 -6.03
N ALA A 21 12.54 8.31 -6.56
CA ALA A 21 12.27 8.49 -7.98
C ALA A 21 13.54 8.33 -8.84
N ILE A 22 14.65 8.97 -8.45
CA ILE A 22 15.93 8.84 -9.15
C ILE A 22 16.43 7.40 -9.11
N ALA A 23 16.43 6.76 -7.93
CA ALA A 23 16.84 5.37 -7.77
C ALA A 23 16.02 4.44 -8.67
N ALA A 24 14.70 4.63 -8.71
CA ALA A 24 13.82 3.85 -9.58
C ALA A 24 14.16 4.01 -11.07
N THR A 25 14.51 5.23 -11.51
CA THR A 25 14.96 5.44 -12.91
C THR A 25 16.27 4.74 -13.23
N GLU A 26 17.20 4.63 -12.27
CA GLU A 26 18.50 3.98 -12.46
C GLU A 26 18.40 2.46 -12.44
N GLU A 27 17.61 1.92 -11.50
CA GLU A 27 17.48 0.49 -11.28
C GLU A 27 16.56 -0.17 -12.32
N TYR A 28 15.42 0.45 -12.62
CA TYR A 28 14.38 -0.15 -13.46
C TYR A 28 14.30 0.46 -14.87
N GLY A 29 15.04 1.54 -15.15
CA GLY A 29 15.01 2.20 -16.46
C GLY A 29 13.65 2.81 -16.83
N VAL A 30 12.81 3.11 -15.84
CA VAL A 30 11.49 3.73 -16.03
C VAL A 30 11.59 5.24 -16.20
N ASN A 31 10.64 5.83 -16.93
CA ASN A 31 10.48 7.28 -16.96
C ASN A 31 9.56 7.70 -15.80
N VAL A 32 9.93 8.77 -15.11
CA VAL A 32 9.20 9.28 -13.95
C VAL A 32 8.77 10.73 -14.19
N ALA A 33 7.51 11.01 -13.88
CA ALA A 33 6.94 12.35 -13.84
C ALA A 33 6.74 12.78 -12.39
N LEU A 34 7.60 13.66 -11.88
CA LEU A 34 7.46 14.25 -10.55
C LEU A 34 6.40 15.36 -10.59
N VAL A 35 5.33 15.17 -9.83
CA VAL A 35 4.20 16.11 -9.77
C VAL A 35 4.31 16.95 -8.50
N GLY A 36 4.43 18.28 -8.65
CA GLY A 36 4.55 19.20 -7.53
C GLY A 36 5.02 20.58 -7.95
N ARG A 37 5.46 21.40 -6.98
CA ARG A 37 5.94 22.76 -7.25
C ARG A 37 7.28 22.72 -8.00
N ARG A 38 7.30 23.15 -9.26
CA ARG A 38 8.48 23.07 -10.14
C ARG A 38 9.69 23.77 -9.56
N SER A 39 9.53 24.96 -8.98
CA SER A 39 10.65 25.72 -8.42
C SER A 39 11.39 24.95 -7.31
N GLN A 40 10.67 24.21 -6.48
CA GLN A 40 11.24 23.37 -5.42
C GLN A 40 11.94 22.14 -6.02
N LEU A 41 11.28 21.46 -6.97
CA LEU A 41 11.80 20.24 -7.59
C LEU A 41 13.03 20.49 -8.47
N GLU A 42 13.03 21.55 -9.29
CA GLU A 42 14.18 21.94 -10.11
C GLU A 42 15.41 22.24 -9.27
N THR A 43 15.22 22.91 -8.13
CA THR A 43 16.31 23.21 -7.20
C THR A 43 16.90 21.93 -6.62
N LEU A 44 16.04 20.99 -6.22
CA LEU A 44 16.47 19.73 -5.62
C LEU A 44 17.17 18.81 -6.63
N ILE A 45 16.64 18.70 -7.85
CA ILE A 45 17.19 17.82 -8.91
C ILE A 45 18.56 18.31 -9.39
N ARG A 46 18.84 19.62 -9.36
CA ARG A 46 20.17 20.15 -9.70
C ARG A 46 21.29 19.52 -8.86
N CYS A 47 21.01 19.15 -7.61
CA CYS A 47 21.98 18.48 -6.74
C CYS A 47 22.31 17.04 -7.19
N TYR A 48 21.44 16.40 -7.98
CA TYR A 48 21.58 15.02 -8.45
C TYR A 48 21.95 14.93 -9.94
N GLY A 49 22.01 16.07 -10.64
CA GLY A 49 22.19 16.13 -12.09
C GLY A 49 20.87 15.96 -12.86
N VAL A 50 20.76 16.65 -13.99
CA VAL A 50 19.57 16.56 -14.86
C VAL A 50 19.56 15.18 -15.53
N LYS A 51 18.47 14.43 -15.35
CA LYS A 51 18.29 13.13 -15.98
C LYS A 51 17.17 13.18 -17.03
N PRO A 52 17.39 12.67 -18.25
CA PRO A 52 16.35 12.64 -19.30
C PRO A 52 15.10 11.84 -18.92
N SER A 53 15.24 10.84 -18.04
CA SER A 53 14.17 9.98 -17.55
C SER A 53 13.27 10.65 -16.50
N LEU A 54 13.59 11.88 -16.06
CA LEU A 54 12.81 12.64 -15.08
C LEU A 54 12.17 13.86 -15.71
N THR A 55 10.84 13.94 -15.61
CA THR A 55 10.05 15.10 -16.04
C THR A 55 9.38 15.73 -14.83
N ILE A 56 9.28 17.06 -14.79
CA ILE A 56 8.56 17.79 -13.75
C ILE A 56 7.23 18.28 -14.30
N ILE A 57 6.14 17.87 -13.65
CA ILE A 57 4.79 18.35 -13.91
C ILE A 57 4.42 19.32 -12.78
N GLU A 58 4.07 20.55 -13.16
CA GLU A 58 3.68 21.57 -12.19
C GLU A 58 2.35 21.19 -11.52
N ALA A 59 2.31 21.32 -10.20
CA ALA A 59 1.09 21.39 -9.41
C ALA A 59 1.30 22.44 -8.31
N SER A 60 0.49 23.51 -8.31
CA SER A 60 0.70 24.64 -7.39
C SER A 60 0.17 24.37 -5.98
N GLN A 61 -0.79 23.44 -5.85
CA GLN A 61 -1.47 23.13 -4.58
C GLN A 61 -0.96 21.82 -3.99
N VAL A 62 -1.15 21.68 -2.67
CA VAL A 62 -0.84 20.45 -1.92
C VAL A 62 -2.04 20.18 -1.01
N ILE A 63 -2.43 18.91 -0.89
CA ILE A 63 -3.43 18.47 0.08
C ILE A 63 -2.68 18.00 1.34
N ASP A 64 -2.93 18.67 2.46
CA ASP A 64 -2.34 18.34 3.74
C ASP A 64 -2.98 17.07 4.34
N CYS A 65 -2.22 16.35 5.17
CA CYS A 65 -2.66 15.09 5.78
C CYS A 65 -3.91 15.23 6.67
N ASN A 66 -4.16 16.42 7.22
CA ASN A 66 -5.29 16.68 8.13
C ASN A 66 -6.54 17.22 7.44
N GLU A 67 -6.52 17.42 6.12
CA GLU A 67 -7.69 17.95 5.42
C GLU A 67 -8.74 16.85 5.16
N PRO A 68 -10.04 17.19 5.26
CA PRO A 68 -11.12 16.28 4.87
C PRO A 68 -10.98 15.88 3.38
N PRO A 69 -10.78 14.59 3.06
CA PRO A 69 -10.38 14.15 1.72
C PRO A 69 -11.26 14.63 0.56
N VAL A 70 -12.58 14.47 0.71
CA VAL A 70 -13.55 14.81 -0.34
C VAL A 70 -13.57 16.31 -0.61
N GLN A 71 -13.46 17.13 0.45
CA GLN A 71 -13.46 18.58 0.31
C GLN A 71 -12.15 19.05 -0.32
N ALA A 72 -11.01 18.52 0.15
CA ALA A 72 -9.69 18.90 -0.34
C ALA A 72 -9.52 18.61 -1.84
N VAL A 73 -9.92 17.43 -2.30
CA VAL A 73 -9.87 17.06 -3.73
C VAL A 73 -10.72 17.99 -4.59
N ARG A 74 -11.89 18.44 -4.09
CA ARG A 74 -12.78 19.35 -4.82
C ARG A 74 -12.30 20.80 -4.82
N SER A 75 -11.70 21.27 -3.73
CA SER A 75 -11.26 22.66 -3.58
C SER A 75 -9.86 22.90 -4.16
N LYS A 76 -9.05 21.85 -4.28
CA LYS A 76 -7.66 21.91 -4.78
C LYS A 76 -7.47 21.09 -6.06
N PRO A 77 -8.09 21.49 -7.19
CA PRO A 77 -7.98 20.76 -8.46
C PRO A 77 -6.58 20.76 -9.06
N ASP A 78 -5.72 21.71 -8.65
CA ASP A 78 -4.31 21.81 -9.05
C ASP A 78 -3.36 21.26 -7.97
N SER A 79 -3.86 20.31 -7.15
CA SER A 79 -3.02 19.60 -6.18
C SER A 79 -2.21 18.50 -6.85
N SER A 80 -1.03 18.19 -6.31
CA SER A 80 -0.18 17.11 -6.83
C SER A 80 -0.91 15.76 -6.95
N ILE A 81 -1.78 15.44 -5.99
CA ILE A 81 -2.64 14.24 -6.02
C ILE A 81 -3.63 14.27 -7.20
N VAL A 82 -4.36 15.38 -7.38
CA VAL A 82 -5.37 15.50 -8.44
C VAL A 82 -4.71 15.53 -9.82
N VAL A 83 -3.65 16.32 -9.97
CA VAL A 83 -2.87 16.41 -11.22
C VAL A 83 -2.28 15.04 -11.56
N GLY A 84 -1.63 14.35 -10.62
CA GLY A 84 -1.06 13.03 -10.85
C GLY A 84 -2.10 11.97 -11.24
N THR A 85 -3.27 11.99 -10.60
CA THR A 85 -4.40 11.13 -10.97
C THR A 85 -4.90 11.43 -12.39
N ASN A 86 -5.00 12.71 -12.76
CA ASN A 86 -5.44 13.13 -14.09
C ASN A 86 -4.45 12.68 -15.19
N LEU A 87 -3.14 12.65 -14.91
CA LEU A 87 -2.16 12.11 -15.86
C LEU A 87 -2.44 10.65 -16.21
N VAL A 88 -2.91 9.84 -15.24
CA VAL A 88 -3.32 8.44 -15.48
C VAL A 88 -4.61 8.39 -16.28
N ARG A 89 -5.60 9.23 -15.93
CA ARG A 89 -6.88 9.33 -16.65
C ARG A 89 -6.67 9.66 -18.13
N ASP A 90 -5.76 10.59 -18.40
CA ASP A 90 -5.50 11.15 -19.73
C ASP A 90 -4.53 10.27 -20.53
N GLY A 91 -4.06 9.14 -19.97
CA GLY A 91 -3.15 8.19 -20.62
C GLY A 91 -1.71 8.68 -20.76
N ILE A 92 -1.37 9.79 -20.09
CA ILE A 92 -0.01 10.36 -20.08
C ILE A 92 0.91 9.54 -19.16
N ALA A 93 0.39 9.11 -18.01
CA ALA A 93 1.06 8.23 -17.06
C ALA A 93 0.38 6.86 -17.02
N SER A 94 1.17 5.80 -16.83
CA SER A 94 0.69 4.42 -16.72
C SER A 94 0.30 4.06 -15.29
N ALA A 95 0.84 4.78 -14.30
CA ALA A 95 0.52 4.65 -12.89
C ALA A 95 0.77 5.98 -12.17
N PHE A 96 0.11 6.16 -11.03
CA PHE A 96 0.36 7.25 -10.10
C PHE A 96 0.66 6.70 -8.70
N VAL A 97 1.72 7.22 -8.06
CA VAL A 97 2.17 6.82 -6.74
C VAL A 97 2.15 8.02 -5.79
N SER A 98 1.54 7.90 -4.61
CA SER A 98 1.53 8.96 -3.60
C SER A 98 1.65 8.42 -2.17
N ALA A 99 2.60 8.99 -1.41
CA ALA A 99 2.69 8.84 0.05
C ALA A 99 1.90 9.95 0.80
N GLY A 100 1.02 10.66 0.10
CA GLY A 100 0.21 11.74 0.66
C GLY A 100 -1.03 11.23 1.41
N ASN A 101 -2.02 12.11 1.58
CA ASN A 101 -3.27 11.76 2.25
C ASN A 101 -3.99 10.61 1.51
N THR A 102 -3.98 9.40 2.10
CA THR A 102 -4.58 8.19 1.51
C THR A 102 -6.03 8.38 1.10
N GLY A 103 -6.82 9.05 1.95
CA GLY A 103 -8.21 9.35 1.65
C GLY A 103 -8.33 10.25 0.41
N ALA A 104 -7.45 11.23 0.25
CA ALA A 104 -7.45 12.13 -0.90
C ALA A 104 -7.05 11.41 -2.19
N VAL A 105 -6.08 10.49 -2.12
CA VAL A 105 -5.69 9.62 -3.24
C VAL A 105 -6.88 8.76 -3.69
N VAL A 106 -7.52 8.05 -2.75
CA VAL A 106 -8.71 7.23 -3.03
C VAL A 106 -9.85 8.06 -3.59
N CYS A 107 -10.13 9.23 -3.01
CA CYS A 107 -11.18 10.15 -3.49
C CYS A 107 -10.87 10.67 -4.90
N SER A 108 -9.64 11.10 -5.15
CA SER A 108 -9.20 11.59 -6.47
C SER A 108 -9.35 10.50 -7.52
N ALA A 109 -8.86 9.28 -7.25
CA ALA A 109 -9.00 8.15 -8.15
C ALA A 109 -10.48 7.81 -8.41
N PHE A 110 -11.31 7.76 -7.36
CA PHE A 110 -12.72 7.47 -7.50
C PHE A 110 -13.48 8.50 -8.35
N PHE A 111 -13.23 9.80 -8.14
CA PHE A 111 -13.93 10.86 -8.88
C PHE A 111 -13.37 11.08 -10.29
N ASN A 112 -12.06 10.97 -10.49
CA ASN A 112 -11.41 11.36 -11.74
C ASN A 112 -11.17 10.19 -12.69
N LEU A 113 -10.76 9.01 -12.20
CA LEU A 113 -10.60 7.80 -13.02
C LEU A 113 -11.93 7.06 -13.16
N GLY A 114 -12.69 7.02 -12.07
CA GLY A 114 -13.87 6.18 -11.97
C GLY A 114 -13.52 4.70 -11.77
N ARG A 115 -14.55 3.94 -11.42
CA ARG A 115 -14.46 2.50 -11.15
C ARG A 115 -14.55 1.67 -12.43
N ILE A 116 -13.98 0.47 -12.40
CA ILE A 116 -14.17 -0.54 -13.44
C ILE A 116 -15.66 -0.92 -13.49
N GLU A 117 -16.19 -1.18 -14.68
CA GLU A 117 -17.59 -1.57 -14.84
C GLU A 117 -17.89 -2.87 -14.06
N GLY A 118 -19.00 -2.88 -13.32
CA GLY A 118 -19.37 -4.00 -12.44
C GLY A 118 -18.76 -3.95 -11.03
N VAL A 119 -17.66 -3.22 -10.80
CA VAL A 119 -17.09 -3.04 -9.46
C VAL A 119 -17.94 -2.06 -8.66
N GLN A 120 -18.41 -2.45 -7.49
CA GLN A 120 -19.27 -1.62 -6.64
C GLN A 120 -18.48 -0.52 -5.93
N ARG A 121 -17.40 -0.90 -5.27
CA ARG A 121 -16.47 -0.02 -4.55
C ARG A 121 -15.03 -0.41 -4.90
N PRO A 122 -14.13 0.56 -5.15
CA PRO A 122 -12.71 0.26 -5.14
C PRO A 122 -12.26 -0.07 -3.71
N ALA A 123 -11.19 -0.83 -3.55
CA ALA A 123 -10.64 -1.19 -2.25
C ALA A 123 -9.12 -1.03 -2.24
N LEU A 124 -8.61 -0.61 -1.09
CA LEU A 124 -7.17 -0.44 -0.91
C LEU A 124 -6.60 -1.79 -0.48
N CYS A 125 -5.66 -2.32 -1.26
CA CYS A 125 -5.06 -3.63 -1.06
C CYS A 125 -3.62 -3.46 -0.60
N GLY A 126 -3.37 -3.72 0.69
CA GLY A 126 -2.02 -3.77 1.23
C GLY A 126 -1.30 -5.04 0.80
N VAL A 127 -0.03 -4.91 0.43
CA VAL A 127 0.87 -6.03 0.19
C VAL A 127 1.78 -6.16 1.39
N ALA A 128 1.85 -7.36 1.96
CA ALA A 128 2.74 -7.65 3.08
C ALA A 128 3.41 -9.01 2.87
N HIS A 129 4.55 -9.22 3.53
CA HIS A 129 5.32 -10.45 3.42
C HIS A 129 5.48 -11.09 4.80
N VAL A 130 5.18 -12.38 4.89
CA VAL A 130 5.59 -13.20 6.05
C VAL A 130 7.06 -13.59 5.92
N ASP A 131 7.45 -13.90 4.69
CA ASP A 131 8.83 -14.10 4.26
C ASP A 131 9.02 -13.54 2.84
N ALA A 132 10.27 -13.37 2.42
CA ALA A 132 10.58 -12.76 1.13
C ALA A 132 10.00 -13.54 -0.08
N ALA A 133 9.63 -14.81 0.08
CA ALA A 133 9.10 -15.66 -0.98
C ALA A 133 7.56 -15.67 -1.01
N ASN A 134 6.90 -15.40 0.11
CA ASN A 134 5.47 -15.57 0.29
C ASN A 134 4.79 -14.24 0.66
N PRO A 135 4.42 -13.42 -0.34
CA PRO A 135 3.56 -12.27 -0.13
C PRO A 135 2.13 -12.71 0.21
N PHE A 136 1.44 -11.91 1.01
CA PHE A 136 0.00 -11.98 1.17
C PHE A 136 -0.62 -10.60 0.95
N LEU A 137 -1.88 -10.61 0.54
CA LEU A 137 -2.68 -9.42 0.31
C LEU A 137 -3.66 -9.24 1.46
N LEU A 138 -3.75 -8.02 2.00
CA LEU A 138 -4.80 -7.62 2.94
C LEU A 138 -5.71 -6.60 2.23
N ILE A 139 -7.00 -6.89 2.14
CA ILE A 139 -7.98 -6.02 1.46
C ILE A 139 -9.32 -6.05 2.21
N ASP A 140 -9.99 -4.96 2.52
CA ASP A 140 -9.63 -3.55 2.33
C ASP A 140 -8.83 -3.02 3.54
N VAL A 141 -7.83 -2.17 3.31
CA VAL A 141 -7.02 -1.55 4.38
C VAL A 141 -7.35 -0.08 4.66
N GLY A 142 -8.50 0.41 4.17
CA GLY A 142 -9.03 1.71 4.62
C GLY A 142 -9.79 2.54 3.58
N ALA A 143 -10.09 2.00 2.40
CA ALA A 143 -10.89 2.73 1.42
C ALA A 143 -12.38 2.80 1.82
N ASN A 144 -12.91 1.76 2.46
CA ASN A 144 -14.32 1.62 2.82
C ASN A 144 -14.46 1.21 4.29
N VAL A 145 -14.77 2.19 5.15
CA VAL A 145 -15.01 1.96 6.58
C VAL A 145 -16.21 1.05 6.80
N ASP A 146 -17.34 1.36 6.17
CA ASP A 146 -18.55 0.55 6.24
C ASP A 146 -18.70 -0.33 5.00
N CYS A 147 -18.79 -1.63 5.21
CA CYS A 147 -18.91 -2.60 4.13
C CYS A 147 -20.22 -3.39 4.18
N ARG A 148 -20.64 -3.88 3.02
CA ARG A 148 -21.71 -4.88 2.87
C ARG A 148 -21.09 -6.22 2.43
N PRO A 149 -21.75 -7.35 2.70
CA PRO A 149 -21.21 -8.66 2.35
C PRO A 149 -20.81 -8.81 0.87
N GLU A 150 -21.57 -8.21 -0.05
CA GLU A 150 -21.28 -8.26 -1.48
C GLU A 150 -19.99 -7.51 -1.85
N PHE A 151 -19.61 -6.49 -1.06
CA PHE A 151 -18.35 -5.78 -1.26
C PHE A 151 -17.17 -6.69 -0.93
N LEU A 152 -17.22 -7.43 0.18
CA LEU A 152 -16.15 -8.37 0.57
C LEU A 152 -15.95 -9.46 -0.48
N VAL A 153 -17.05 -9.96 -1.07
CA VAL A 153 -16.96 -10.90 -2.22
C VAL A 153 -16.23 -10.26 -3.40
N GLN A 154 -16.52 -9.00 -3.74
CA GLN A 154 -15.81 -8.32 -4.83
C GLN A 154 -14.35 -8.03 -4.48
N PHE A 155 -14.04 -7.69 -3.23
CA PHE A 155 -12.66 -7.49 -2.77
C PHE A 155 -11.86 -8.78 -2.90
N ALA A 156 -12.44 -9.91 -2.51
CA ALA A 156 -11.86 -11.25 -2.71
C ALA A 156 -11.54 -11.53 -4.18
N GLN A 157 -12.47 -11.20 -5.09
CA GLN A 157 -12.27 -11.38 -6.53
C GLN A 157 -11.17 -10.47 -7.09
N LEU A 158 -11.18 -9.18 -6.72
CA LEU A 158 -10.19 -8.20 -7.14
C LEU A 158 -8.78 -8.59 -6.68
N ALA A 159 -8.61 -8.92 -5.40
CA ALA A 159 -7.32 -9.31 -4.86
C ALA A 159 -6.87 -10.68 -5.38
N SER A 160 -7.77 -11.64 -5.61
CA SER A 160 -7.42 -12.91 -6.25
C SER A 160 -6.90 -12.72 -7.68
N PHE A 161 -7.51 -11.79 -8.43
CA PHE A 161 -7.03 -11.44 -9.77
C PHE A 161 -5.66 -10.75 -9.71
N PHE A 162 -5.48 -9.82 -8.77
CA PHE A 162 -4.21 -9.15 -8.54
C PHE A 162 -3.10 -10.14 -8.14
N ALA A 163 -3.38 -11.07 -7.23
CA ALA A 163 -2.46 -12.12 -6.80
C ALA A 163 -2.00 -13.02 -7.96
N ARG A 164 -2.93 -13.41 -8.85
CA ARG A 164 -2.60 -14.17 -10.06
C ARG A 164 -1.73 -13.37 -11.02
N GLY A 165 -2.12 -12.12 -11.29
CA GLY A 165 -1.47 -11.30 -12.31
C GLY A 165 -0.10 -10.75 -11.91
N VAL A 166 0.06 -10.35 -10.64
CA VAL A 166 1.28 -9.69 -10.15
C VAL A 166 2.21 -10.69 -9.48
N PHE A 167 1.68 -11.59 -8.66
CA PHE A 167 2.49 -12.56 -7.90
C PHE A 167 2.52 -13.96 -8.51
N SER A 168 1.87 -14.17 -9.67
CA SER A 168 1.84 -15.47 -10.36
C SER A 168 1.31 -16.62 -9.49
N ILE A 169 0.40 -16.33 -8.56
CA ILE A 169 -0.24 -17.32 -7.70
C ILE A 169 -1.50 -17.83 -8.41
N ASP A 170 -1.43 -18.98 -9.09
CA ASP A 170 -2.51 -19.49 -9.95
C ASP A 170 -3.88 -19.64 -9.25
N SER A 171 -3.86 -20.15 -8.00
CA SER A 171 -5.07 -20.38 -7.21
C SER A 171 -4.92 -19.81 -5.79
N PRO A 172 -4.97 -18.47 -5.63
CA PRO A 172 -4.73 -17.81 -4.35
C PRO A 172 -5.74 -18.26 -3.32
N ARG A 173 -5.26 -18.72 -2.17
CA ARG A 173 -6.07 -19.09 -1.01
C ARG A 173 -6.67 -17.82 -0.41
N VAL A 174 -8.00 -17.74 -0.44
CA VAL A 174 -8.75 -16.59 0.07
C VAL A 174 -9.28 -16.91 1.46
N GLY A 175 -8.85 -16.13 2.45
CA GLY A 175 -9.36 -16.17 3.81
C GLY A 175 -10.22 -14.95 4.13
N LEU A 176 -11.26 -15.13 4.94
CA LEU A 176 -12.06 -14.04 5.50
C LEU A 176 -11.58 -13.75 6.91
N LEU A 177 -11.14 -12.51 7.19
CA LEU A 177 -10.67 -12.14 8.52
C LEU A 177 -11.83 -12.19 9.52
N SER A 178 -11.62 -12.90 10.62
CA SER A 178 -12.62 -13.11 11.66
C SER A 178 -12.00 -13.18 13.05
N SER A 179 -12.80 -12.94 14.08
CA SER A 179 -12.44 -13.20 15.47
C SER A 179 -12.57 -14.67 15.87
N SER A 180 -13.21 -15.49 15.04
CA SER A 180 -13.44 -16.91 15.27
C SER A 180 -13.17 -17.72 14.00
N GLU A 181 -12.57 -18.91 14.17
CA GLU A 181 -12.39 -19.88 13.09
C GLU A 181 -13.72 -20.53 12.68
N GLU A 182 -14.73 -20.51 13.57
CA GLU A 182 -16.05 -21.09 13.35
C GLU A 182 -16.91 -20.24 12.39
N GLU A 183 -17.81 -20.89 11.63
CA GLU A 183 -18.61 -20.23 10.58
C GLU A 183 -19.66 -19.23 11.10
N VAL A 184 -20.13 -19.38 12.35
CA VAL A 184 -21.34 -18.70 12.86
C VAL A 184 -21.06 -17.77 14.04
N ASP A 185 -19.83 -17.76 14.56
CA ASP A 185 -19.47 -17.04 15.78
C ASP A 185 -18.70 -15.73 15.50
N ALA A 186 -19.17 -15.00 14.49
CA ALA A 186 -18.66 -13.68 14.14
C ALA A 186 -19.81 -12.66 13.99
N ASN A 187 -19.46 -11.43 13.62
CA ASN A 187 -20.44 -10.39 13.39
C ASN A 187 -21.28 -10.68 12.12
N PRO A 188 -22.46 -10.02 11.96
CA PRO A 188 -23.34 -10.27 10.81
C PRO A 188 -22.67 -10.10 9.45
N LEU A 189 -21.80 -9.09 9.30
CA LEU A 189 -21.07 -8.83 8.06
C LEU A 189 -20.20 -10.03 7.68
N VAL A 190 -19.43 -10.57 8.62
CA VAL A 190 -18.53 -11.73 8.41
C VAL A 190 -19.36 -12.98 8.12
N ASN A 191 -20.37 -13.27 8.94
CA ASN A 191 -21.21 -14.47 8.76
C ASN A 191 -21.92 -14.48 7.39
N GLU A 192 -22.50 -13.35 6.98
CA GLU A 192 -23.16 -13.24 5.66
C GLU A 192 -22.14 -13.31 4.51
N SER A 193 -20.99 -12.65 4.65
CA SER A 193 -19.92 -12.69 3.65
C SER A 193 -19.38 -14.11 3.46
N TYR A 194 -19.23 -14.86 4.55
CA TYR A 194 -18.80 -16.25 4.52
C TYR A 194 -19.72 -17.11 3.65
N GLN A 195 -21.04 -16.98 3.84
CA GLN A 195 -22.04 -17.71 3.06
C GLN A 195 -22.04 -17.32 1.58
N LEU A 196 -21.73 -16.06 1.26
CA LEU A 196 -21.60 -15.62 -0.13
C LEU A 196 -20.30 -16.10 -0.76
N LEU A 197 -19.17 -16.03 -0.05
CA LEU A 197 -17.86 -16.47 -0.52
C LEU A 197 -17.83 -17.97 -0.84
N LYS A 198 -18.49 -18.80 -0.03
CA LYS A 198 -18.71 -20.24 -0.29
C LYS A 198 -19.38 -20.53 -1.64
N LYS A 199 -20.19 -19.60 -2.15
CA LYS A 199 -20.93 -19.77 -3.42
C LYS A 199 -20.12 -19.30 -4.63
N THR A 200 -18.92 -18.77 -4.43
CA THR A 200 -18.04 -18.32 -5.50
C THR A 200 -17.14 -19.45 -6.01
N ASN A 201 -16.47 -19.22 -7.14
CA ASN A 201 -15.44 -20.13 -7.67
C ASN A 201 -14.03 -19.78 -7.17
N LEU A 202 -13.91 -18.97 -6.11
CA LEU A 202 -12.62 -18.65 -5.50
C LEU A 202 -12.12 -19.85 -4.68
N ASN A 203 -10.80 -19.93 -4.49
CA ASN A 203 -10.19 -20.89 -3.55
C ASN A 203 -10.38 -20.38 -2.10
N PHE A 204 -11.64 -20.35 -1.65
CA PHE A 204 -12.02 -19.86 -0.33
C PHE A 204 -11.74 -20.93 0.73
N ILE A 205 -10.82 -20.62 1.66
CA ILE A 205 -10.36 -21.55 2.70
C ILE A 205 -11.08 -21.35 4.05
N GLY A 206 -12.01 -20.41 4.12
CA GLY A 206 -12.79 -20.12 5.32
C GLY A 206 -12.28 -18.90 6.09
N ASN A 207 -12.57 -18.89 7.39
CA ASN A 207 -12.17 -17.82 8.28
C ASN A 207 -10.67 -17.90 8.63
N ILE A 208 -10.06 -16.73 8.82
CA ILE A 208 -8.69 -16.56 9.28
C ILE A 208 -8.71 -15.67 10.51
N GLY A 209 -8.14 -16.14 11.60
CA GLY A 209 -7.93 -15.39 12.83
C GLY A 209 -6.76 -14.41 12.71
N GLY A 210 -6.76 -13.37 13.55
CA GLY A 210 -5.70 -12.35 13.56
C GLY A 210 -4.29 -12.93 13.78
N GLN A 211 -4.16 -13.96 14.61
CA GLN A 211 -2.88 -14.65 14.87
C GLN A 211 -2.35 -15.43 13.66
N GLU A 212 -3.21 -15.74 12.69
CA GLU A 212 -2.90 -16.55 11.51
C GLU A 212 -2.48 -15.72 10.30
N ILE A 213 -2.72 -14.39 10.34
CA ILE A 213 -2.35 -13.45 9.27
C ILE A 213 -0.88 -13.64 8.87
N LEU A 214 0.00 -13.71 9.88
CA LEU A 214 1.44 -13.84 9.67
C LEU A 214 1.93 -15.29 9.58
N GLN A 215 1.03 -16.27 9.49
CA GLN A 215 1.39 -17.69 9.38
C GLN A 215 1.37 -18.21 7.94
N GLY A 216 1.05 -17.36 6.96
CA GLY A 216 1.01 -17.75 5.54
C GLY A 216 -0.11 -18.74 5.20
N LYS A 217 -1.20 -18.74 5.98
CA LYS A 217 -2.36 -19.63 5.73
C LYS A 217 -3.19 -19.21 4.53
N ALA A 218 -3.24 -17.92 4.23
CA ALA A 218 -3.95 -17.34 3.09
C ALA A 218 -2.99 -16.47 2.26
N ASP A 219 -3.24 -16.42 0.95
CA ASP A 219 -2.54 -15.52 0.02
C ASP A 219 -3.32 -14.20 -0.11
N VAL A 220 -4.64 -14.25 0.12
CA VAL A 220 -5.55 -13.10 0.13
C VAL A 220 -6.38 -13.14 1.41
N ILE A 221 -6.30 -12.09 2.22
CA ILE A 221 -7.06 -11.92 3.45
C ILE A 221 -8.06 -10.77 3.22
N VAL A 222 -9.34 -11.10 3.32
CA VAL A 222 -10.44 -10.19 3.03
C VAL A 222 -11.06 -9.68 4.32
N THR A 223 -11.31 -8.38 4.40
CA THR A 223 -11.87 -7.69 5.57
C THR A 223 -12.54 -6.38 5.14
N ASP A 224 -13.35 -5.79 6.03
CA ASP A 224 -13.76 -4.39 5.89
C ASP A 224 -12.59 -3.43 6.14
N GLY A 225 -12.69 -2.21 5.61
CA GLY A 225 -11.61 -1.22 5.67
C GLY A 225 -11.34 -0.68 7.06
N PHE A 226 -12.29 -0.74 8.00
CA PHE A 226 -12.02 -0.34 9.38
C PHE A 226 -11.10 -1.35 10.06
N THR A 227 -11.48 -2.63 10.03
CA THR A 227 -10.71 -3.72 10.63
C THR A 227 -9.35 -3.87 9.93
N GLY A 228 -9.30 -3.82 8.59
CA GLY A 228 -8.06 -3.96 7.84
C GLY A 228 -7.06 -2.83 8.07
N ASN A 229 -7.54 -1.58 8.22
CA ASN A 229 -6.68 -0.46 8.57
C ASN A 229 -6.08 -0.60 9.99
N ILE A 230 -6.87 -1.09 10.95
CA ILE A 230 -6.36 -1.37 12.31
C ILE A 230 -5.27 -2.44 12.27
N VAL A 231 -5.51 -3.54 11.53
CA VAL A 231 -4.53 -4.62 11.36
C VAL A 231 -3.24 -4.08 10.73
N LEU A 232 -3.35 -3.37 9.60
CA LEU A 232 -2.20 -2.82 8.89
C LEU A 232 -1.39 -1.90 9.80
N LYS A 233 -2.01 -0.90 10.43
CA LYS A 233 -1.31 0.03 11.33
C LYS A 233 -0.71 -0.63 12.57
N THR A 234 -1.33 -1.69 13.06
CA THR A 234 -0.77 -2.48 14.17
C THR A 234 0.50 -3.20 13.72
N MET A 235 0.51 -3.76 12.51
CA MET A 235 1.71 -4.37 11.92
C MET A 235 2.81 -3.33 11.68
N GLU A 236 2.48 -2.16 11.13
CA GLU A 236 3.43 -1.06 10.93
C GLU A 236 4.05 -0.60 12.25
N GLY A 237 3.22 -0.35 13.27
CA GLY A 237 3.68 0.09 14.59
C GLY A 237 4.55 -0.96 15.30
N LEU A 238 4.24 -2.25 15.12
CA LEU A 238 5.09 -3.33 15.62
C LEU A 238 6.44 -3.36 14.89
N GLY A 239 6.45 -3.16 13.56
CA GLY A 239 7.66 -3.04 12.76
C GLY A 239 8.56 -1.89 13.24
N ASP A 240 7.98 -0.69 13.39
CA ASP A 240 8.71 0.49 13.89
C ASP A 240 9.24 0.28 15.31
N MET A 241 8.47 -0.36 16.20
CA MET A 241 8.94 -0.72 17.55
C MET A 241 10.16 -1.63 17.49
N LEU A 242 10.13 -2.69 16.67
CA LEU A 242 11.23 -3.64 16.52
C LEU A 242 12.48 -2.99 15.90
N HIS A 243 12.28 -2.11 14.91
CA HIS A 243 13.36 -1.30 14.34
C HIS A 243 14.02 -0.40 15.38
N ASN A 244 13.22 0.27 16.21
CA ASN A 244 13.75 1.13 17.28
C ASN A 244 14.49 0.35 18.35
N LEU A 245 14.01 -0.84 18.73
CA LEU A 245 14.71 -1.72 19.68
C LEU A 245 16.08 -2.18 19.16
N LEU A 246 16.21 -2.41 17.86
CA LEU A 246 17.49 -2.75 17.23
C LEU A 246 18.36 -1.55 16.85
N GLY A 247 17.80 -0.34 16.92
CA GLY A 247 18.47 0.92 16.67
C GLY A 247 19.71 1.14 17.53
N ALA A 248 20.63 1.94 17.01
CA ALA A 248 22.04 2.04 17.40
C ALA A 248 22.33 2.33 18.90
N GLU A 249 21.37 2.81 19.70
CA GLU A 249 21.60 3.11 21.11
C GLU A 249 21.85 1.85 21.96
N GLN A 250 21.22 0.72 21.65
CA GLN A 250 21.51 -0.55 22.33
C GLN A 250 22.73 -1.25 21.71
N ALA A 251 22.93 -1.13 20.40
CA ALA A 251 24.08 -1.74 19.72
C ALA A 251 25.43 -1.19 20.23
N PHE A 252 25.52 0.12 20.52
CA PHE A 252 26.76 0.74 21.04
C PHE A 252 27.02 0.48 22.53
N GLY A 253 25.96 0.29 23.33
CA GLY A 253 26.10 -0.11 24.74
C GLY A 253 26.50 -1.57 24.89
N ILE A 254 26.00 -2.43 23.99
CA ILE A 254 26.18 -3.88 24.08
C ILE A 254 27.45 -4.34 23.31
N SER A 255 27.82 -3.75 22.15
CA SER A 255 28.97 -4.22 21.35
C SER A 255 30.34 -4.08 22.02
N ARG A 256 30.49 -3.23 23.04
CA ARG A 256 31.73 -3.15 23.83
C ARG A 256 31.97 -4.39 24.71
N TYR A 257 30.95 -5.21 24.93
CA TYR A 257 30.99 -6.41 25.77
C TYR A 257 30.64 -7.72 25.03
N LEU A 258 30.17 -7.65 23.79
CA LEU A 258 29.80 -8.85 23.02
C LEU A 258 31.01 -9.46 22.33
N ARG A 259 31.33 -10.70 22.73
CA ARG A 259 32.23 -11.60 21.98
C ARG A 259 31.57 -12.06 20.68
N ASP A 260 32.38 -12.59 19.76
CA ASP A 260 32.03 -12.99 18.39
C ASP A 260 30.65 -13.65 18.20
N THR A 261 30.21 -14.51 19.13
CA THR A 261 28.91 -15.20 19.06
C THR A 261 27.70 -14.27 19.19
N ALA A 262 27.80 -13.23 20.01
CA ALA A 262 26.69 -12.30 20.21
C ALA A 262 26.56 -11.28 19.08
N LEU A 263 27.65 -11.00 18.35
CA LEU A 263 27.59 -10.24 17.11
C LEU A 263 26.85 -11.02 16.01
N VAL A 264 27.05 -12.34 15.92
CA VAL A 264 26.30 -13.22 15.01
C VAL A 264 24.81 -13.22 15.35
N HIS A 265 24.44 -13.32 16.63
CA HIS A 265 23.02 -13.25 17.02
C HIS A 265 22.39 -11.87 16.76
N TYR A 266 23.13 -10.79 17.00
CA TYR A 266 22.67 -9.43 16.68
C TYR A 266 22.44 -9.25 15.18
N THR A 267 23.36 -9.72 14.33
CA THR A 267 23.19 -9.64 12.88
C THR A 267 22.03 -10.48 12.38
N GLN A 268 21.79 -11.67 12.96
CA GLN A 268 20.60 -12.47 12.66
C GLN A 268 19.30 -11.74 13.05
N LEU A 269 19.24 -11.14 14.24
CA LEU A 269 18.09 -10.34 14.68
C LEU A 269 17.86 -9.13 13.78
N ALA A 270 18.92 -8.42 13.40
CA ALA A 270 18.85 -7.29 12.47
C ALA A 270 18.33 -7.70 11.09
N CYS A 271 18.74 -8.86 10.58
CA CYS A 271 18.18 -9.43 9.35
C CYS A 271 16.70 -9.79 9.48
N ILE A 272 16.27 -10.34 10.62
CA ILE A 272 14.87 -10.68 10.88
C ILE A 272 14.00 -9.41 10.93
N VAL A 273 14.45 -8.37 11.64
CA VAL A 273 13.72 -7.10 11.73
C VAL A 273 13.65 -6.38 10.39
N ARG A 274 14.74 -6.37 9.61
CA ARG A 274 14.70 -5.86 8.23
C ARG A 274 13.68 -6.58 7.36
N ARG A 275 13.49 -7.89 7.54
CA ARG A 275 12.48 -8.65 6.80
C ARG A 275 11.06 -8.33 7.23
N MET A 276 10.86 -7.76 8.42
CA MET A 276 9.57 -7.28 8.91
C MET A 276 9.29 -5.81 8.53
N ASP A 277 10.21 -5.15 7.82
CA ASP A 277 9.98 -3.79 7.34
C ASP A 277 8.96 -3.82 6.20
N TYR A 278 7.72 -3.45 6.51
CA TYR A 278 6.64 -3.36 5.53
C TYR A 278 6.96 -2.36 4.39
N LYS A 279 7.87 -1.39 4.62
CA LYS A 279 8.26 -0.37 3.63
C LYS A 279 9.03 -0.96 2.45
N GLU A 280 9.65 -2.12 2.61
CA GLU A 280 10.44 -2.81 1.57
C GLU A 280 9.55 -3.55 0.54
N TYR A 281 8.28 -3.80 0.87
CA TYR A 281 7.44 -4.73 0.09
C TYR A 281 6.33 -4.08 -0.73
N GLY A 282 6.36 -2.75 -0.83
CA GLY A 282 5.46 -1.96 -1.67
C GLY A 282 4.29 -1.36 -0.91
N GLY A 283 3.81 -0.22 -1.42
CA GLY A 283 2.63 0.49 -0.88
C GLY A 283 1.32 -0.25 -1.14
N ALA A 284 0.21 0.34 -0.70
CA ALA A 284 -1.11 -0.25 -0.89
C ALA A 284 -1.68 0.11 -2.27
N CYS A 285 -2.07 -0.89 -3.06
CA CYS A 285 -2.62 -0.69 -4.40
C CYS A 285 -4.14 -0.46 -4.33
N LEU A 286 -4.65 0.58 -4.98
CA LEU A 286 -6.09 0.81 -5.07
C LEU A 286 -6.69 -0.01 -6.22
N LEU A 287 -7.38 -1.10 -5.87
CA LEU A 287 -8.00 -2.00 -6.83
C LEU A 287 -9.42 -1.55 -7.19
N GLY A 288 -9.84 -1.82 -8.43
CA GLY A 288 -11.21 -1.57 -8.89
C GLY A 288 -11.45 -0.20 -9.55
N VAL A 289 -10.39 0.59 -9.79
CA VAL A 289 -10.44 1.85 -10.57
C VAL A 289 -9.87 1.69 -11.99
N LYS A 290 -10.22 2.60 -12.90
CA LYS A 290 -9.75 2.61 -14.30
C LYS A 290 -8.32 3.19 -14.43
N GLY A 291 -7.36 2.57 -13.76
CA GLY A 291 -5.96 2.99 -13.77
C GLY A 291 -5.17 2.37 -12.63
N ASN A 292 -3.85 2.54 -12.63
CA ASN A 292 -2.98 2.04 -11.57
C ASN A 292 -2.68 3.15 -10.57
N ILE A 293 -3.14 3.01 -9.34
CA ILE A 293 -2.94 3.97 -8.25
C ILE A 293 -2.32 3.22 -7.06
N VAL A 294 -1.22 3.76 -6.53
CA VAL A 294 -0.46 3.23 -5.39
C VAL A 294 -0.24 4.33 -4.36
#